data_AF-A0A3D2STN5-F1
#
_entry.id   AF-A0A3D2STN5-F1
#
_cell.length_a   1.000
_cell.length_b   1.000
_cell.length_c   1.000
_cell.angle_alpha   90.00
_cell.angle_beta   90.00
_cell.angle_gamma   90.00
#
_symmetry.space_group_name_H-M   'P 1'
#
loop_
_entity.id
_entity.type
_entity.pdbx_description
1 polymer ?
#
loop_
_entity_poly.entity_id
_entity_poly.type
_entity_poly.pdbx_seq_one_letter_code
_entity_poly.pdbx_strand_id
1 'polypeptide(L)'
;MENVYESPKSELATDINAVNSPTLKDVLFSFKGRIKRLTYWKAMIGMYLVFFLLAFLAGAMQLSEDVIGGLMLLLYIPLIWISLAVQVKRWHDRDKSGWFVLVGLIPVIGPIWAFIENGCLAGDESANRFGPPEA
;
A
#
# COMPACT_ATOMS: atom_id res chain seq x y z
N MET A 1 36.21 6.37 -38.44
CA MET A 1 34.86 6.28 -39.05
C MET A 1 33.90 6.15 -37.90
N GLU A 2 33.06 7.15 -37.69
CA GLU A 2 32.08 7.20 -36.61
C GLU A 2 30.97 6.18 -36.90
N ASN A 3 30.65 5.32 -35.93
CA ASN A 3 29.71 4.23 -36.14
C ASN A 3 28.27 4.77 -36.10
N VAL A 4 27.68 4.97 -37.28
CA VAL A 4 26.32 5.50 -37.47
C VAL A 4 25.23 4.59 -36.85
N TYR A 5 25.55 3.32 -36.55
CA TYR A 5 24.64 2.35 -35.95
C TYR A 5 24.91 2.09 -34.46
N GLU A 6 25.67 2.96 -33.78
CA GLU A 6 25.80 2.86 -32.33
C GLU A 6 24.43 3.14 -31.70
N SER A 7 23.87 2.17 -30.97
CA SER A 7 22.63 2.37 -30.22
C SER A 7 22.80 3.56 -29.29
N PRO A 8 21.78 4.44 -29.12
CA PRO A 8 21.85 5.52 -28.13
C PRO A 8 22.28 4.92 -26.81
N LYS A 9 23.40 5.39 -26.26
CA LYS A 9 23.82 4.99 -24.91
C LYS A 9 22.75 5.50 -23.99
N SER A 10 21.84 4.63 -23.58
CA SER A 10 20.90 4.93 -22.52
C SER A 10 21.75 5.32 -21.32
N GLU A 11 21.58 6.53 -20.80
CA GLU A 11 22.14 6.97 -19.53
C GLU A 11 21.49 6.15 -18.39
N LEU A 12 21.77 4.84 -18.35
CA LEU A 12 21.40 3.95 -17.25
C LEU A 12 22.37 4.11 -16.08
N ALA A 13 23.28 5.09 -16.15
CA ALA A 13 24.28 5.42 -15.15
C ALA A 13 23.83 6.57 -14.24
N THR A 14 22.53 6.71 -13.97
CA THR A 14 22.05 7.62 -12.94
C THR A 14 21.13 6.84 -12.00
N ASP A 15 21.70 6.54 -10.83
CA ASP A 15 21.08 6.02 -9.62
C ASP A 15 20.87 4.51 -9.48
N ILE A 16 21.94 3.74 -9.67
CA ILE A 16 22.13 2.41 -9.05
C ILE A 16 21.96 2.43 -7.50
N ASN A 17 21.93 3.62 -6.88
CA ASN A 17 21.75 3.83 -5.45
C ASN A 17 20.35 4.34 -5.03
N ALA A 18 19.38 4.51 -5.95
CA ALA A 18 18.04 5.00 -5.60
C ALA A 18 16.97 3.90 -5.43
N VAL A 19 17.36 2.62 -5.46
CA VAL A 19 16.44 1.53 -5.09
C VAL A 19 16.38 1.40 -3.56
N ASN A 20 15.89 2.46 -2.91
CA ASN A 20 15.52 2.35 -1.51
C ASN A 20 14.17 1.64 -1.45
N SER A 21 14.18 0.36 -1.09
CA SER A 21 12.95 -0.31 -0.65
C SER A 21 12.31 0.55 0.45
N PRO A 22 11.01 0.84 0.38
CA PRO A 22 10.39 1.74 1.35
C PRO A 22 10.54 1.16 2.76
N THR A 23 10.93 2.02 3.71
CA THR A 23 11.01 1.60 5.10
C THR A 23 9.60 1.31 5.62
N LEU A 24 9.46 0.46 6.64
CA LEU A 24 8.16 0.18 7.27
C LEU A 24 7.42 1.48 7.66
N LYS A 25 8.14 2.47 8.17
CA LYS A 25 7.61 3.79 8.49
C LYS A 25 7.00 4.49 7.27
N ASP A 26 7.69 4.42 6.13
CA ASP A 26 7.22 5.01 4.88
C ASP A 26 5.99 4.26 4.34
N VAL A 27 5.96 2.93 4.49
CA VAL A 27 4.81 2.11 4.11
C VAL A 27 3.59 2.38 4.99
N LEU A 28 3.77 2.62 6.30
CA LEU A 28 2.65 2.74 7.23
C LEU A 28 2.16 4.18 7.47
N PHE A 29 3.04 5.17 7.38
CA PHE A 29 2.75 6.55 7.82
C PHE A 29 2.90 7.62 6.74
N SER A 30 3.37 7.28 5.54
CA SER A 30 3.50 8.22 4.43
C SER A 30 2.50 7.91 3.30
N PHE A 31 1.98 8.95 2.65
CA PHE A 31 1.18 8.83 1.43
C PHE A 31 2.00 8.97 0.15
N LYS A 32 3.29 9.30 0.27
CA LYS A 32 4.17 9.54 -0.88
C LYS A 32 4.71 8.22 -1.43
N GLY A 33 4.91 8.20 -2.74
CA GLY A 33 5.45 7.05 -3.47
C GLY A 33 4.37 6.06 -3.92
N ARG A 34 4.86 4.90 -4.37
CA ARG A 34 4.10 3.76 -4.89
C ARG A 34 4.62 2.49 -4.24
N ILE A 35 3.75 1.49 -4.06
CA ILE A 35 4.11 0.21 -3.44
C ILE A 35 3.73 -0.96 -4.34
N LYS A 36 4.58 -1.99 -4.38
CA LYS A 36 4.25 -3.25 -5.07
C LYS A 36 3.10 -4.00 -4.43
N ARG A 37 2.49 -4.87 -5.23
CA ARG A 37 1.44 -5.81 -4.82
C ARG A 37 1.86 -6.68 -3.62
N LEU A 38 3.11 -7.16 -3.58
CA LEU A 38 3.58 -7.98 -2.45
C LEU A 38 3.62 -7.18 -1.14
N THR A 39 4.14 -5.94 -1.18
CA THR A 39 4.19 -5.03 -0.03
C THR A 39 2.78 -4.66 0.44
N TYR A 40 1.88 -4.39 -0.50
CA TYR A 40 0.45 -4.17 -0.23
C TYR A 40 -0.18 -5.35 0.52
N TRP A 41 -0.03 -6.58 0.03
CA TRP A 41 -0.58 -7.77 0.70
C TRP A 41 0.05 -8.03 2.05
N LYS A 42 1.37 -7.86 2.20
CA LYS A 42 2.05 -7.99 3.50
C LYS A 42 1.49 -7.00 4.53
N ALA A 43 1.28 -5.74 4.14
CA ALA A 43 0.71 -4.73 5.02
C ALA A 43 -0.74 -5.03 5.38
N MET A 44 -1.58 -5.38 4.40
CA MET A 44 -2.99 -5.70 4.62
C MET A 44 -3.17 -6.96 5.48
N ILE A 45 -2.48 -8.05 5.14
CA ILE A 45 -2.54 -9.31 5.90
C ILE A 45 -1.98 -9.08 7.31
N GLY A 46 -0.83 -8.41 7.44
CA GLY A 46 -0.25 -8.09 8.75
C GLY A 46 -1.21 -7.29 9.63
N MET A 47 -1.89 -6.29 9.07
CA MET A 47 -2.90 -5.50 9.77
C MET A 47 -4.07 -6.35 10.25
N TYR A 48 -4.65 -7.19 9.37
CA TYR A 48 -5.74 -8.09 9.75
C TYR A 48 -5.32 -9.13 10.79
N LEU A 49 -4.12 -9.70 10.67
CA LEU A 49 -3.58 -10.66 11.64
C LEU A 49 -3.42 -10.03 13.01
N VAL A 50 -2.86 -8.82 13.11
CA VAL A 50 -2.74 -8.10 14.38
C VAL A 50 -4.11 -7.81 14.98
N PHE A 51 -5.07 -7.36 14.16
CA PHE A 51 -6.44 -7.11 14.62
C PHE A 51 -7.11 -8.39 15.16
N PHE A 52 -7.06 -9.49 14.42
CA PHE A 52 -7.61 -10.77 14.85
C PHE A 52 -6.93 -11.32 16.10
N LEU A 53 -5.61 -11.19 16.19
CA LEU A 53 -4.85 -11.62 17.37
C LEU A 53 -5.27 -10.84 18.62
N LEU A 54 -5.40 -9.51 18.51
CA LEU A 54 -5.82 -8.68 19.64
C LEU A 54 -7.27 -9.00 20.07
N ALA A 55 -8.18 -9.18 19.12
CA ALA A 55 -9.56 -9.58 19.40
C ALA A 55 -9.62 -10.97 20.07
N PHE A 56 -8.82 -11.93 19.58
CA PHE A 56 -8.72 -13.27 20.16
C PHE A 56 -8.19 -13.25 21.59
N LEU A 57 -7.11 -12.51 21.84
CA LEU A 57 -6.53 -12.37 23.19
C LEU A 57 -7.51 -11.70 24.16
N ALA A 58 -8.22 -10.67 23.72
CA ALA A 58 -9.23 -10.01 24.53
C ALA A 58 -10.36 -10.97 24.96
N GLY A 59 -10.82 -11.82 24.04
CA GLY A 59 -11.80 -12.86 24.35
C GLY A 59 -11.25 -13.97 25.24
N ALA A 60 -10.02 -14.44 25.00
CA ALA A 60 -9.36 -15.46 25.80
C ALA A 60 -9.13 -15.00 27.26
N MET A 61 -8.87 -13.71 27.45
CA MET A 61 -8.74 -13.08 28.78
C MET A 61 -10.09 -12.75 29.43
N GLN A 62 -11.22 -13.04 28.78
CA GLN A 62 -12.58 -12.76 29.26
C GLN A 62 -12.75 -11.29 29.71
N LEU A 63 -12.18 -10.36 28.94
CA LEU A 63 -12.36 -8.93 29.20
C LEU A 63 -13.83 -8.55 29.05
N SER A 64 -14.29 -7.57 29.83
CA SER A 64 -15.66 -7.08 29.73
C SER A 64 -15.92 -6.45 28.36
N GLU A 65 -17.17 -6.52 27.89
CA GLU A 65 -17.56 -5.98 26.59
C GLU A 65 -17.24 -4.48 26.48
N ASP A 66 -17.41 -3.71 27.56
CA ASP A 66 -17.07 -2.28 27.61
C ASP A 66 -15.58 -2.02 27.37
N VAL A 67 -14.71 -2.86 27.96
CA VAL A 67 -13.26 -2.73 27.80
C VAL A 67 -12.86 -3.11 26.37
N ILE A 68 -13.43 -4.19 25.82
CA ILE A 68 -13.18 -4.62 24.44
C ILE A 68 -13.63 -3.53 23.47
N GLY A 69 -14.83 -2.99 23.65
CA GLY A 69 -15.37 -1.91 22.83
C GLY A 69 -14.49 -0.66 22.88
N GLY A 70 -14.03 -0.27 24.07
CA GLY A 70 -13.12 0.86 24.26
C GLY A 70 -11.77 0.66 23.55
N LEU A 71 -11.16 -0.51 23.69
CA LEU A 71 -9.90 -0.85 23.01
C LEU A 71 -10.05 -0.85 21.49
N MET A 72 -11.14 -1.43 20.98
CA MET A 72 -11.40 -1.47 19.54
C MET A 72 -11.60 -0.07 18.95
N LEU A 73 -12.32 0.81 19.66
CA LEU A 73 -12.49 2.20 19.24
C LEU A 73 -11.16 2.95 19.17
N LEU A 74 -10.29 2.74 20.17
CA LEU A 74 -8.97 3.37 20.22
C LEU A 74 -8.05 2.88 19.08
N LEU A 75 -8.10 1.58 18.77
CA LEU A 75 -7.34 0.98 17.67
C LEU A 75 -7.87 1.36 16.28
N TYR A 76 -9.14 1.78 16.18
CA TYR A 76 -9.78 2.05 14.91
C TYR A 76 -9.10 3.19 14.13
N ILE A 77 -8.72 4.28 14.83
CA ILE A 77 -8.08 5.46 14.23
C ILE A 77 -6.75 5.11 13.53
N PRO A 78 -5.75 4.50 14.20
CA PRO A 78 -4.49 4.16 13.55
C PRO A 78 -4.65 3.11 12.45
N LEU A 79 -5.60 2.16 12.60
CA LEU A 79 -5.86 1.15 11.57
C LEU A 79 -6.43 1.77 10.29
N ILE A 80 -7.36 2.72 10.41
CA ILE A 80 -7.86 3.48 9.24
C ILE A 80 -6.72 4.23 8.58
N TRP A 81 -5.88 4.92 9.36
CA TRP A 81 -4.76 5.68 8.81
C TRP A 81 -3.82 4.80 7.99
N ILE A 82 -3.37 3.69 8.58
CA ILE A 82 -2.48 2.73 7.91
C ILE A 82 -3.15 2.17 6.64
N SER A 83 -4.42 1.79 6.73
CA SER A 83 -5.18 1.29 5.59
C SER A 83 -5.25 2.32 4.45
N LEU A 84 -5.52 3.59 4.77
CA LEU A 84 -5.53 4.67 3.78
C LEU A 84 -4.15 4.90 3.17
N ALA A 85 -3.09 4.95 3.99
CA ALA A 85 -1.72 5.17 3.51
C ALA A 85 -1.28 4.08 2.52
N VAL A 86 -1.59 2.82 2.83
CA VAL A 86 -1.27 1.67 1.98
C VAL A 86 -2.11 1.68 0.70
N GLN A 87 -3.42 1.92 0.80
CA GLN A 87 -4.30 1.95 -0.38
C GLN A 87 -3.95 3.09 -1.33
N VAL A 88 -3.73 4.31 -0.83
CA VAL A 88 -3.36 5.47 -1.65
C VAL A 88 -2.10 5.19 -2.49
N LYS A 89 -1.05 4.62 -1.88
CA LYS A 89 0.17 4.26 -2.61
C LYS A 89 -0.05 3.14 -3.62
N ARG A 90 -1.02 2.27 -3.40
CA ARG A 90 -1.37 1.24 -4.37
C ARG A 90 -2.13 1.81 -5.57
N TRP A 91 -2.99 2.80 -5.35
CA TRP A 91 -3.60 3.59 -6.42
C TRP A 91 -2.53 4.37 -7.22
N HIS A 92 -1.54 4.94 -6.54
CA HIS A 92 -0.40 5.60 -7.18
C HIS A 92 0.44 4.66 -8.05
N ASP A 93 0.60 3.40 -7.65
CA ASP A 93 1.31 2.39 -8.45
C ASP A 93 0.60 2.08 -9.79
N ARG A 94 -0.67 2.48 -9.94
CA ARG A 94 -1.47 2.37 -11.17
C ARG A 94 -1.63 3.70 -11.92
N ASP A 95 -0.82 4.71 -11.58
CA ASP A 95 -0.94 6.11 -12.04
C ASP A 95 -2.30 6.76 -11.77
N LYS A 96 -3.03 6.28 -10.76
CA LYS A 96 -4.31 6.87 -10.31
C LYS A 96 -4.10 7.78 -9.10
N SER A 97 -4.98 8.77 -8.93
CA SER A 97 -4.92 9.64 -7.75
C SER A 97 -5.32 8.89 -6.47
N GLY A 98 -4.74 9.25 -5.32
CA GLY A 98 -5.11 8.67 -4.02
C GLY A 98 -6.60 8.77 -3.67
N TRP A 99 -7.34 9.73 -4.25
CA TRP A 99 -8.78 9.89 -4.10
C TRP A 99 -9.61 8.68 -4.52
N PHE A 100 -9.07 7.78 -5.34
CA PHE A 100 -9.75 6.53 -5.71
C PHE A 100 -9.99 5.60 -4.51
N VAL A 101 -9.32 5.83 -3.38
CA VAL A 101 -9.65 5.14 -2.12
C VAL A 101 -11.10 5.39 -1.67
N LEU A 102 -11.68 6.54 -2.03
CA LEU A 102 -13.08 6.86 -1.71
C LEU A 102 -14.07 5.97 -2.47
N VAL A 103 -13.65 5.28 -3.53
CA VAL A 103 -14.53 4.34 -4.21
C VAL A 103 -14.92 3.19 -3.29
N GLY A 104 -14.10 2.86 -2.28
CA GLY A 104 -14.48 1.92 -1.22
C GLY A 104 -15.71 2.33 -0.39
N LEU A 105 -16.11 3.62 -0.43
CA LEU A 105 -17.34 4.10 0.22
C LEU A 105 -18.61 3.75 -0.55
N ILE A 106 -18.50 3.36 -1.83
CA ILE A 106 -19.64 2.91 -2.62
C ILE A 106 -19.97 1.48 -2.17
N PRO A 107 -21.18 1.23 -1.63
CA PRO A 107 -21.51 -0.09 -1.08
C PRO A 107 -21.46 -1.16 -2.17
N VAL A 108 -20.96 -2.34 -1.79
CA VAL A 108 -20.84 -3.55 -2.62
C VAL A 108 -19.86 -3.40 -3.79
N ILE A 109 -20.16 -2.54 -4.76
CA ILE A 109 -19.39 -2.38 -6.00
C ILE A 109 -18.00 -1.80 -5.72
N GLY A 110 -17.93 -0.82 -4.82
CA GLY A 110 -16.70 -0.12 -4.47
C GLY A 110 -15.60 -1.04 -3.94
N PRO A 111 -15.86 -1.80 -2.85
CA PRO A 111 -14.92 -2.77 -2.31
C PRO A 111 -14.51 -3.86 -3.31
N ILE A 112 -15.45 -4.40 -4.10
CA ILE A 112 -15.14 -5.42 -5.11
C ILE A 112 -14.17 -4.86 -6.15
N TRP A 113 -14.44 -3.66 -6.66
CA TRP A 113 -13.58 -3.04 -7.66
C TRP A 113 -12.22 -2.65 -7.10
N ALA A 114 -12.18 -2.05 -5.90
CA ALA A 114 -10.94 -1.73 -5.20
C ALA A 114 -10.10 -2.98 -4.94
N PHE A 115 -10.75 -4.11 -4.60
CA PHE A 115 -10.08 -5.39 -4.43
C PHE A 115 -9.44 -5.89 -5.73
N ILE A 116 -10.16 -5.84 -6.86
CA ILE A 116 -9.64 -6.27 -8.15
C ILE A 116 -8.46 -5.39 -8.56
N GLU A 117 -8.62 -4.06 -8.53
CA GLU A 117 -7.57 -3.14 -8.97
C GLU A 117 -6.33 -3.17 -8.07
N ASN A 118 -6.50 -3.09 -6.76
CA ASN A 118 -5.38 -3.03 -5.83
C ASN A 118 -4.78 -4.41 -5.56
N GLY A 119 -5.63 -5.44 -5.46
CA GLY A 119 -5.24 -6.79 -5.04
C GLY A 119 -4.78 -7.70 -6.17
N CYS A 120 -5.39 -7.61 -7.37
CA CYS A 120 -5.15 -8.57 -8.45
C CYS A 120 -4.26 -8.01 -9.58
N LEU A 121 -4.54 -6.79 -10.04
CA LEU A 121 -3.86 -6.22 -11.22
C LEU A 121 -2.39 -5.87 -10.94
N ALA A 122 -1.54 -5.91 -11.97
CA ALA A 122 -0.15 -5.47 -11.87
C ALA A 122 -0.05 -3.94 -11.74
N GLY A 123 1.08 -3.42 -11.22
CA GLY A 123 1.39 -1.98 -11.25
C GLY A 123 1.75 -1.50 -12.65
N ASP A 124 2.05 -0.20 -12.77
CA ASP A 124 2.70 0.35 -13.96
C ASP A 124 4.15 -0.13 -14.05
N GLU A 125 4.60 -0.64 -15.18
CA GLU A 125 5.99 -1.09 -15.37
C GLU A 125 6.95 0.06 -15.63
N SER A 126 6.41 1.23 -16.02
CA SER A 126 7.17 2.44 -16.31
C SER A 126 7.23 3.39 -15.10
N ALA A 127 8.11 4.39 -15.19
CA ALA A 127 8.12 5.49 -14.23
C ALA A 127 6.84 6.33 -14.41
N ASN A 128 6.12 6.56 -13.31
CA ASN A 128 4.89 7.33 -13.31
C ASN A 128 5.03 8.60 -12.47
N ARG A 129 3.96 9.41 -12.36
CA ARG A 129 4.01 10.70 -11.63
C ARG A 129 4.35 10.57 -10.14
N PHE A 130 4.31 9.36 -9.58
CA PHE A 130 4.55 9.05 -8.18
C PHE A 130 5.92 8.40 -7.94
N GLY A 131 6.71 8.17 -8.99
CA GLY A 131 8.08 7.68 -8.93
C GLY A 131 8.37 6.48 -9.84
N PRO A 132 9.64 6.05 -9.87
CA PRO A 132 10.04 4.84 -10.58
C PRO A 132 9.41 3.59 -9.93
N PRO A 133 9.24 2.48 -10.68
CA PRO A 133 8.83 1.21 -10.10
C PRO A 133 9.82 0.77 -9.03
N GLU A 134 9.30 0.24 -7.91
CA GLU A 134 10.13 -0.47 -6.95
C GLU A 134 10.86 -1.63 -7.66
N ALA A 135 12.10 -1.95 -7.26
CA ALA A 135 12.85 -3.08 -7.82
C ALA A 135 12.32 -4.43 -7.37
#